data_AF-A0A9C6DN32-F1
#
_entry.id   AF-A0A9C6DN32-F1
#
_cell.length_a   1.000
_cell.length_b   1.000
_cell.length_c   1.000
_cell.angle_alpha   90.00
_cell.angle_beta   90.00
_cell.angle_gamma   90.00
#
_symmetry.space_group_name_H-M   'P 1'
#
loop_
_entity.id
_entity.type
_entity.pdbx_description
1 polymer ?
#
loop_
_entity_poly.entity_id
_entity_poly.type
_entity_poly.pdbx_seq_one_letter_code
_entity_poly.pdbx_strand_id
1 'polypeptide(L)'
;MISVNGLEYASKIAVAGLRKHKMEFDLIYTSLLLRAHQTVDVIANGMNYSNLPVRCHWRLNERHYGNLTGYNKREMADKFGEEQIQIWRRSYDVLPPKIVPENPFYCKIRNNPKFKNIPEDIFPDTESLKEVIARVLPLWECDIMKEVLKGSRVLVVAHGTVVRALIKHIDGIGEKEITELNIPNSVPCVFEYDLKTCKRVNKMQYLADEEYVKKEQEKVAKIGDYTTGKMI
;
A
#
# COMPACT_ATOMS: atom_id res chain seq x y z
N MET A 1 -7.62 4.78 -11.43
CA MET A 1 -8.87 4.70 -10.65
C MET A 1 -8.92 3.35 -9.95
N ILE A 2 -9.64 3.24 -8.85
CA ILE A 2 -9.97 1.97 -8.22
C ILE A 2 -10.85 1.13 -9.15
N SER A 3 -10.73 -0.20 -9.10
CA SER A 3 -11.63 -1.09 -9.85
C SER A 3 -12.99 -1.20 -9.15
N VAL A 4 -14.01 -1.68 -9.88
CA VAL A 4 -15.35 -1.96 -9.31
C VAL A 4 -15.24 -2.90 -8.11
N ASN A 5 -14.50 -3.99 -8.26
CA ASN A 5 -14.23 -4.94 -7.17
C ASN A 5 -13.50 -4.26 -5.99
N GLY A 6 -12.62 -3.29 -6.27
CA GLY A 6 -11.91 -2.54 -5.22
C GLY A 6 -12.84 -1.67 -4.38
N LEU A 7 -13.82 -1.01 -4.98
CA LEU A 7 -14.87 -0.26 -4.26
C LEU A 7 -15.71 -1.18 -3.40
N GLU A 8 -16.12 -2.31 -3.97
CA GLU A 8 -16.89 -3.31 -3.24
C GLU A 8 -16.09 -3.85 -2.04
N TYR A 9 -14.80 -4.16 -2.20
CA TYR A 9 -13.96 -4.61 -1.09
C TYR A 9 -13.77 -3.53 -0.03
N ALA A 10 -13.56 -2.26 -0.42
CA ALA A 10 -13.47 -1.17 0.54
C ALA A 10 -14.75 -1.04 1.40
N SER A 11 -15.92 -1.21 0.80
CA SER A 11 -17.21 -1.15 1.52
C SER A 11 -17.51 -2.43 2.32
N LYS A 12 -17.48 -3.59 1.68
CA LYS A 12 -17.93 -4.86 2.29
C LYS A 12 -16.92 -5.49 3.23
N ILE A 13 -15.63 -5.16 3.10
CA ILE A 13 -14.57 -5.75 3.92
C ILE A 13 -13.99 -4.71 4.86
N ALA A 14 -13.45 -3.61 4.34
CA ALA A 14 -12.79 -2.61 5.20
C ALA A 14 -13.79 -1.94 6.14
N VAL A 15 -14.85 -1.31 5.61
CA VAL A 15 -15.86 -0.63 6.45
C VAL A 15 -16.57 -1.62 7.37
N ALA A 16 -16.94 -2.80 6.87
CA ALA A 16 -17.59 -3.81 7.70
C ALA A 16 -16.70 -4.26 8.88
N GLY A 17 -15.41 -4.53 8.62
CA GLY A 17 -14.43 -4.90 9.63
C GLY A 17 -14.22 -3.80 10.67
N LEU A 18 -14.03 -2.56 10.21
CA LEU A 18 -13.87 -1.39 11.08
C LEU A 18 -15.09 -1.15 11.97
N ARG A 19 -16.31 -1.21 11.40
CA ARG A 19 -17.57 -1.06 12.17
C ARG A 19 -17.77 -2.17 13.19
N LYS A 20 -17.55 -3.43 12.78
CA LYS A 20 -17.72 -4.60 13.66
C LYS A 20 -16.85 -4.49 14.91
N HIS A 21 -15.64 -3.97 14.75
CA HIS A 21 -14.68 -3.78 15.84
C HIS A 21 -14.76 -2.39 16.49
N LYS A 22 -15.75 -1.57 16.11
CA LYS A 22 -15.98 -0.21 16.65
C LYS A 22 -14.73 0.67 16.60
N MET A 23 -13.98 0.55 15.50
CA MET A 23 -12.78 1.37 15.29
C MET A 23 -13.17 2.82 15.07
N GLU A 24 -12.39 3.72 15.64
CA GLU A 24 -12.54 5.16 15.47
C GLU A 24 -11.21 5.80 15.10
N PHE A 25 -11.23 6.88 14.32
CA PHE A 25 -10.04 7.55 13.82
C PHE A 25 -10.13 9.07 13.99
N ASP A 26 -8.98 9.68 14.23
CA ASP A 26 -8.80 11.13 14.39
C ASP A 26 -8.05 11.74 13.19
N LEU A 27 -7.35 10.92 12.41
CA LEU A 27 -6.53 11.34 11.29
C LEU A 27 -6.38 10.22 10.25
N ILE A 28 -6.47 10.57 8.97
CA ILE A 28 -6.16 9.66 7.86
C ILE A 28 -4.88 10.11 7.17
N TYR A 29 -3.98 9.16 6.90
CA TYR A 29 -2.89 9.33 5.93
C TYR A 29 -3.17 8.53 4.67
N THR A 30 -2.90 9.12 3.51
CA THR A 30 -3.01 8.42 2.23
C THR A 30 -1.99 8.88 1.21
N SER A 31 -1.86 8.11 0.13
CA SER A 31 -1.01 8.43 -1.01
C SER A 31 -1.61 9.54 -1.89
N LEU A 32 -0.87 10.00 -2.90
CA LEU A 32 -1.40 10.94 -3.90
C LEU A 32 -2.21 10.27 -5.02
N LEU A 33 -2.24 8.93 -5.04
CA LEU A 33 -2.85 8.13 -6.10
C LEU A 33 -4.36 8.04 -5.91
N LEU A 34 -5.11 8.33 -6.97
CA LEU A 34 -6.57 8.47 -6.95
C LEU A 34 -7.30 7.27 -6.32
N ARG A 35 -6.81 6.05 -6.56
CA ARG A 35 -7.41 4.83 -5.99
C ARG A 35 -7.39 4.81 -4.45
N ALA A 36 -6.35 5.37 -3.82
CA ALA A 36 -6.26 5.43 -2.37
C ALA A 36 -7.22 6.48 -1.80
N HIS A 37 -7.33 7.65 -2.46
CA HIS A 37 -8.35 8.65 -2.11
C HIS A 37 -9.77 8.09 -2.25
N GLN A 38 -10.07 7.36 -3.33
CA GLN A 38 -11.38 6.72 -3.51
C GLN A 38 -11.67 5.69 -2.40
N THR A 39 -10.67 4.95 -1.93
CA THR A 39 -10.82 4.08 -0.76
C THR A 39 -11.07 4.88 0.52
N VAL A 40 -10.37 6.01 0.71
CA VAL A 40 -10.62 6.93 1.84
C VAL A 40 -12.06 7.44 1.81
N ASP A 41 -12.57 7.86 0.67
CA ASP A 41 -13.94 8.37 0.53
C ASP A 41 -14.97 7.28 0.89
N VAL A 42 -14.77 6.04 0.43
CA VAL A 42 -15.64 4.91 0.78
C VAL A 42 -15.58 4.63 2.28
N ILE A 43 -14.39 4.66 2.90
CA ILE A 43 -14.23 4.44 4.34
C ILE A 43 -14.86 5.57 5.14
N ALA A 44 -14.62 6.83 4.77
CA ALA A 44 -15.16 7.99 5.46
C ALA A 44 -16.70 7.99 5.44
N ASN A 45 -17.30 7.79 4.27
CA ASN A 45 -18.75 7.64 4.13
C ASN A 45 -19.27 6.42 4.91
N GLY A 46 -18.57 5.29 4.82
CA GLY A 46 -18.90 4.08 5.53
C GLY A 46 -18.76 4.21 7.05
N MET A 47 -17.88 5.04 7.57
CA MET A 47 -17.70 5.23 9.01
C MET A 47 -18.46 6.47 9.53
N ASN A 48 -19.27 7.12 8.68
CA ASN A 48 -19.98 8.37 8.96
C ASN A 48 -19.07 9.52 9.40
N TYR A 49 -17.86 9.60 8.84
CA TYR A 49 -16.97 10.73 9.05
C TYR A 49 -17.28 11.87 8.08
N SER A 50 -17.65 13.03 8.60
CA SER A 50 -17.96 14.21 7.79
C SER A 50 -16.75 15.10 7.53
N ASN A 51 -15.82 15.22 8.49
CA ASN A 51 -14.72 16.19 8.47
C ASN A 51 -13.40 15.64 9.04
N LEU A 52 -13.12 14.35 8.83
CA LEU A 52 -11.88 13.75 9.33
C LEU A 52 -10.68 14.31 8.54
N PRO A 53 -9.64 14.88 9.18
CA PRO A 53 -8.49 15.39 8.45
C PRO A 53 -7.79 14.29 7.63
N VAL A 54 -7.45 14.60 6.38
CA VAL A 54 -6.75 13.68 5.47
C VAL A 54 -5.41 14.30 5.05
N ARG A 55 -4.30 13.69 5.46
CA ARG A 55 -2.94 14.06 5.05
C ARG A 55 -2.49 13.19 3.87
N CYS A 56 -2.17 13.83 2.76
CA CYS A 56 -1.80 13.15 1.53
C CYS A 56 -0.29 13.29 1.31
N HIS A 57 0.42 12.18 1.07
CA HIS A 57 1.88 12.21 0.92
C HIS A 57 2.39 11.20 -0.11
N TRP A 58 3.29 11.64 -1.00
CA TRP A 58 3.84 10.81 -2.09
C TRP A 58 4.64 9.60 -1.58
N ARG A 59 5.28 9.73 -0.41
CA ARG A 59 5.95 8.61 0.27
C ARG A 59 5.01 7.44 0.58
N LEU A 60 3.68 7.59 0.51
CA LEU A 60 2.72 6.49 0.61
C LEU A 60 2.24 5.96 -0.76
N ASN A 61 2.75 6.48 -1.89
CA ASN A 61 2.45 5.94 -3.22
C ASN A 61 2.93 4.49 -3.33
N GLU A 62 2.25 3.69 -4.14
CA GLU A 62 2.70 2.35 -4.49
C GLU A 62 4.12 2.38 -5.06
N ARG A 63 4.80 1.24 -4.98
CA ARG A 63 6.10 1.00 -5.63
C ARG A 63 6.05 1.43 -7.09
N HIS A 64 7.03 2.21 -7.53
CA HIS A 64 7.21 2.51 -8.95
C HIS A 64 7.74 1.26 -9.68
N TYR A 65 6.93 0.64 -10.52
CA TYR A 65 7.31 -0.57 -11.26
C TYR A 65 8.11 -0.29 -12.55
N GLY A 66 8.72 0.89 -12.62
CA GLY A 66 9.37 1.43 -13.81
C GLY A 66 8.64 1.14 -15.13
N ASN A 67 9.34 0.51 -16.08
CA ASN A 67 8.81 0.22 -17.41
C ASN A 67 7.76 -0.90 -17.44
N LEU A 68 7.51 -1.57 -16.30
CA LEU A 68 6.42 -2.54 -16.16
C LEU A 68 5.08 -1.84 -15.90
N THR A 69 5.08 -0.53 -15.71
CA THR A 69 3.86 0.27 -15.58
C THR A 69 2.98 0.09 -16.82
N GLY A 70 1.70 -0.21 -16.60
CA GLY A 70 0.71 -0.43 -17.65
C GLY A 70 0.43 -1.89 -17.99
N TYR A 71 1.25 -2.83 -17.50
CA TYR A 71 1.01 -4.26 -17.65
C TYR A 71 0.23 -4.84 -16.45
N ASN A 72 -0.60 -5.85 -16.69
CA ASN A 72 -1.11 -6.74 -15.66
C ASN A 72 -0.14 -7.91 -15.43
N LYS A 73 -0.38 -8.71 -14.37
CA LYS A 73 0.52 -9.81 -13.99
C LYS A 73 0.66 -10.88 -15.08
N ARG A 74 -0.43 -11.16 -15.80
CA ARG A 74 -0.46 -12.20 -16.84
C ARG A 74 0.26 -11.73 -18.11
N GLU A 75 -0.01 -10.51 -18.56
CA GLU A 75 0.69 -9.86 -19.68
C GLU A 75 2.21 -9.84 -19.44
N MET A 76 2.64 -9.55 -18.21
CA MET A 76 4.06 -9.66 -17.88
C MET A 76 4.55 -11.10 -17.97
N ALA A 77 3.79 -12.08 -17.49
CA ALA A 77 4.19 -13.50 -17.44
C ALA A 77 4.43 -14.06 -18.84
N ASP A 78 3.55 -13.70 -19.76
CA ASP A 78 3.69 -14.11 -21.16
C ASP A 78 4.89 -13.43 -21.84
N LYS A 79 5.29 -12.22 -21.40
CA LYS A 79 6.40 -11.45 -22.01
C LYS A 79 7.78 -11.72 -21.40
N PHE A 80 7.85 -11.90 -20.09
CA PHE A 80 9.11 -11.95 -19.32
C PHE A 80 9.31 -13.27 -18.57
N GLY A 81 8.31 -14.15 -18.55
CA GLY A 81 8.33 -15.40 -17.79
C GLY A 81 7.86 -15.23 -16.35
N GLU A 82 7.24 -16.29 -15.80
CA GLU A 82 6.67 -16.28 -14.45
C GLU A 82 7.73 -16.12 -13.35
N GLU A 83 8.88 -16.77 -13.50
CA GLU A 83 9.99 -16.69 -12.54
C GLU A 83 10.50 -15.25 -12.38
N GLN A 84 10.74 -14.55 -13.48
CA GLN A 84 11.24 -13.18 -13.48
C GLN A 84 10.27 -12.21 -12.80
N ILE A 85 8.97 -12.42 -12.96
CA ILE A 85 7.95 -11.57 -12.33
C ILE A 85 7.84 -11.85 -10.85
N GLN A 86 7.97 -13.11 -10.43
CA GLN A 86 8.01 -13.40 -9.01
C GLN A 86 9.22 -12.73 -8.36
N ILE A 87 10.38 -12.75 -9.02
CA ILE A 87 11.56 -12.00 -8.56
C ILE A 87 11.21 -10.51 -8.44
N TRP A 88 10.70 -9.85 -9.48
CA TRP A 88 10.37 -8.43 -9.39
C TRP A 88 9.31 -8.13 -8.35
N ARG A 89 8.30 -8.98 -8.15
CA ARG A 89 7.20 -8.74 -7.19
C ARG A 89 7.59 -8.99 -5.74
N ARG A 90 8.50 -9.93 -5.49
CA ARG A 90 8.75 -10.47 -4.15
C ARG A 90 10.12 -10.14 -3.61
N SER A 91 11.11 -9.97 -4.48
CA SER A 91 12.47 -9.64 -4.05
C SER A 91 12.49 -8.33 -3.26
N TYR A 92 13.38 -8.30 -2.27
CA TYR A 92 13.62 -7.16 -1.41
C TYR A 92 14.33 -6.02 -2.16
N ASP A 93 15.36 -6.34 -2.94
CA ASP A 93 16.31 -5.37 -3.50
C ASP A 93 16.35 -5.33 -5.04
N VAL A 94 15.71 -6.28 -5.73
CA VAL A 94 15.73 -6.30 -7.20
C VAL A 94 14.85 -5.19 -7.77
N LEU A 95 15.48 -4.38 -8.63
CA LEU A 95 14.83 -3.30 -9.37
C LEU A 95 14.14 -3.81 -10.63
N PRO A 96 12.87 -3.43 -10.87
CA PRO A 96 12.26 -3.51 -12.19
C PRO A 96 13.01 -2.59 -13.17
N PRO A 97 12.91 -2.82 -14.49
CA PRO A 97 13.49 -1.93 -15.49
C PRO A 97 13.02 -0.49 -15.30
N LYS A 98 13.92 0.49 -15.37
CA LYS A 98 13.58 1.93 -15.27
C LYS A 98 12.57 2.32 -16.34
N ILE A 99 11.61 3.18 -15.99
CA ILE A 99 10.66 3.70 -16.98
C ILE A 99 11.43 4.53 -18.03
N VAL A 100 11.04 4.38 -19.30
CA VAL A 100 11.66 5.05 -20.45
C VAL A 100 10.64 5.92 -21.18
N PRO A 101 11.05 6.95 -21.94
CA PRO A 101 10.15 7.86 -22.66
C PRO A 101 9.14 7.18 -23.59
N GLU A 102 9.48 6.01 -24.13
CA GLU A 102 8.63 5.22 -25.03
C GLU A 102 7.45 4.55 -24.30
N ASN A 103 7.52 4.44 -22.96
CA ASN A 103 6.41 3.91 -22.18
C ASN A 103 5.20 4.87 -22.29
N PRO A 104 4.00 4.40 -22.66
CA PRO A 104 2.81 5.26 -22.80
C PRO A 104 2.40 6.04 -21.54
N PHE A 105 2.93 5.65 -20.38
CA PHE A 105 2.67 6.29 -19.09
C PHE A 105 3.79 7.24 -18.65
N TYR A 106 4.96 7.26 -19.30
CA TYR A 106 6.11 8.08 -18.90
C TYR A 106 5.74 9.55 -18.74
N CYS A 107 5.25 10.18 -19.82
CA CYS A 107 4.86 11.59 -19.79
C CYS A 107 3.72 11.86 -18.80
N LYS A 108 2.78 10.91 -18.64
CA LYS A 108 1.66 11.05 -17.70
C LYS A 108 2.10 11.03 -16.24
N ILE A 109 3.16 10.29 -15.92
CA ILE A 109 3.74 10.24 -14.58
C ILE A 109 4.63 11.46 -14.35
N ARG A 110 5.61 11.69 -15.24
CA ARG A 110 6.60 12.77 -15.11
C ARG A 110 5.97 14.17 -15.11
N ASN A 111 4.92 14.38 -15.91
CA ASN A 111 4.24 15.68 -15.98
C ASN A 111 3.02 15.79 -15.05
N ASN A 112 2.83 14.82 -14.13
CA ASN A 112 1.69 14.87 -13.22
C ASN A 112 1.85 16.04 -12.23
N PRO A 113 0.90 17.00 -12.19
CA PRO A 113 1.01 18.17 -11.31
C PRO A 113 1.07 17.79 -9.82
N LYS A 114 0.54 16.63 -9.43
CA LYS A 114 0.62 16.12 -8.04
C LYS A 114 2.06 15.85 -7.59
N PHE A 115 2.97 15.60 -8.52
CA PHE A 115 4.37 15.27 -8.22
C PHE A 115 5.33 16.44 -8.44
N LYS A 116 4.82 17.61 -8.87
CA LYS A 116 5.64 18.80 -9.20
C LYS A 116 6.52 19.29 -8.05
N ASN A 117 6.10 19.07 -6.81
CA ASN A 117 6.84 19.52 -5.62
C ASN A 117 7.83 18.47 -5.09
N ILE A 118 7.98 17.33 -5.77
CA ILE A 118 8.96 16.31 -5.42
C ILE A 118 10.24 16.61 -6.20
N PRO A 119 11.40 16.78 -5.54
CA PRO A 119 12.67 16.98 -6.25
C PRO A 119 12.93 15.86 -7.26
N GLU A 120 13.45 16.22 -8.43
CA GLU A 120 13.62 15.29 -9.56
C GLU A 120 14.61 14.16 -9.25
N ASP A 121 15.64 14.45 -8.45
CA ASP A 121 16.61 13.50 -7.93
C ASP A 121 16.03 12.54 -6.88
N ILE A 122 14.89 12.88 -6.29
CA ILE A 122 14.18 12.06 -5.29
C ILE A 122 13.05 11.25 -5.95
N PHE A 123 12.44 11.74 -7.02
CA PHE A 123 11.34 11.04 -7.69
C PHE A 123 11.86 9.83 -8.48
N PRO A 124 11.48 8.59 -8.12
CA PRO A 124 12.11 7.40 -8.67
C PRO A 124 11.59 7.05 -10.08
N ASP A 125 12.47 6.53 -10.94
CA ASP A 125 12.10 5.91 -12.22
C ASP A 125 11.68 4.44 -12.12
N THR A 126 12.03 3.81 -11.00
CA THR A 126 11.71 2.44 -10.62
C THR A 126 12.07 2.29 -9.16
N GLU A 127 11.47 1.32 -8.48
CA GLU A 127 11.76 1.07 -7.08
C GLU A 127 11.91 -0.43 -6.80
N SER A 128 12.80 -0.76 -5.88
CA SER A 128 12.78 -2.03 -5.13
C SER A 128 11.93 -1.91 -3.86
N LEU A 129 11.64 -3.01 -3.17
CA LEU A 129 11.00 -2.92 -1.84
C LEU A 129 11.91 -2.17 -0.85
N LYS A 130 13.23 -2.34 -0.95
CA LYS A 130 14.24 -1.61 -0.18
C LYS A 130 14.12 -0.09 -0.37
N GLU A 131 13.97 0.38 -1.60
CA GLU A 131 13.80 1.82 -1.86
C GLU A 131 12.46 2.36 -1.37
N VAL A 132 11.39 1.58 -1.54
CA VAL A 132 10.08 1.92 -0.96
C VAL A 132 10.19 2.10 0.55
N ILE A 133 10.86 1.18 1.26
CA ILE A 133 11.12 1.31 2.70
C ILE A 133 11.89 2.60 2.99
N ALA A 134 13.01 2.83 2.31
CA ALA A 134 13.86 4.00 2.53
C ALA A 134 13.08 5.32 2.38
N ARG A 135 12.13 5.41 1.45
CA ARG A 135 11.27 6.61 1.34
C ARG A 135 10.08 6.64 2.28
N VAL A 136 9.52 5.50 2.70
CA VAL A 136 8.33 5.46 3.57
C VAL A 136 8.71 5.79 5.02
N LEU A 137 9.84 5.26 5.51
CA LEU A 137 10.22 5.38 6.92
C LEU A 137 10.33 6.81 7.45
N PRO A 138 10.89 7.79 6.71
CA PRO A 138 10.91 9.17 7.19
C PRO A 138 9.52 9.74 7.47
N LEU A 139 8.51 9.41 6.64
CA LEU A 139 7.12 9.83 6.91
C LEU A 139 6.53 9.07 8.11
N TRP A 140 6.81 7.77 8.19
CA TRP A 140 6.34 6.93 9.28
C TRP A 140 6.85 7.42 10.64
N GLU A 141 8.17 7.58 10.79
CA GLU A 141 8.82 7.93 12.05
C GLU A 141 8.61 9.40 12.44
N CYS A 142 8.70 10.32 11.46
CA CYS A 142 8.71 11.75 11.76
C CYS A 142 7.34 12.42 11.77
N ASP A 143 6.28 11.76 11.27
CA ASP A 143 4.93 12.33 11.21
C ASP A 143 3.88 11.36 11.76
N ILE A 144 3.69 10.20 11.12
CA ILE A 144 2.63 9.25 11.48
C ILE A 144 2.78 8.79 12.94
N MET A 145 3.96 8.31 13.33
CA MET A 145 4.22 7.84 14.68
C MET A 145 4.16 8.96 15.72
N LYS A 146 4.48 10.21 15.34
CA LYS A 146 4.31 11.34 16.27
C LYS A 146 2.84 11.57 16.61
N GLU A 147 1.93 11.43 15.65
CA GLU A 147 0.50 11.54 15.94
C GLU A 147 -0.01 10.34 16.76
N VAL A 148 0.45 9.12 16.45
CA VAL A 148 0.12 7.93 17.25
C VAL A 148 0.57 8.10 18.69
N LEU A 149 1.79 8.56 18.93
CA LEU A 149 2.35 8.73 20.29
C LEU A 149 1.73 9.92 21.06
N LYS A 150 1.08 10.86 20.38
CA LYS A 150 0.20 11.87 21.02
C LYS A 150 -1.16 11.30 21.44
N GLY A 151 -1.46 10.05 21.09
CA GLY A 151 -2.73 9.40 21.37
C GLY A 151 -3.77 9.51 20.25
N SER A 152 -3.41 10.02 19.07
CA SER A 152 -4.33 10.03 17.92
C SER A 152 -4.50 8.63 17.34
N ARG A 153 -5.74 8.28 17.00
CA ARG A 153 -6.08 7.03 16.29
C ARG A 153 -5.92 7.26 14.80
N VAL A 154 -4.84 6.74 14.24
CA VAL A 154 -4.45 7.02 12.86
C VAL A 154 -4.87 5.88 11.93
N LEU A 155 -5.55 6.22 10.83
CA LEU A 155 -5.80 5.31 9.71
C LEU A 155 -4.81 5.59 8.58
N VAL A 156 -4.08 4.57 8.11
CA VAL A 156 -3.21 4.68 6.93
C VAL A 156 -3.83 3.90 5.77
N VAL A 157 -4.23 4.60 4.71
CA VAL A 157 -4.75 4.00 3.47
C VAL A 157 -3.68 4.10 2.39
N ALA A 158 -2.98 2.99 2.16
CA ALA A 158 -1.86 2.89 1.22
C ALA A 158 -2.02 1.69 0.27
N HIS A 159 -0.91 1.23 -0.32
CA HIS A 159 -0.90 0.16 -1.33
C HIS A 159 -0.12 -1.05 -0.85
N GLY A 160 -0.25 -2.17 -1.56
CA GLY A 160 0.27 -3.47 -1.11
C GLY A 160 1.76 -3.44 -0.76
N THR A 161 2.60 -2.84 -1.59
CA THR A 161 4.06 -2.81 -1.30
C THR A 161 4.39 -1.87 -0.15
N VAL A 162 3.70 -0.73 -0.03
CA VAL A 162 3.89 0.22 1.07
C VAL A 162 3.46 -0.39 2.40
N VAL A 163 2.31 -1.09 2.42
CA VAL A 163 1.86 -1.79 3.62
C VAL A 163 2.83 -2.92 3.98
N ARG A 164 3.34 -3.69 3.01
CA ARG A 164 4.43 -4.66 3.26
C ARG A 164 5.68 -4.00 3.85
N ALA A 165 6.10 -2.85 3.31
CA ALA A 165 7.25 -2.10 3.79
C ALA A 165 7.08 -1.65 5.26
N LEU A 166 5.90 -1.13 5.59
CA LEU A 166 5.56 -0.72 6.96
C LEU A 166 5.54 -1.92 7.90
N ILE A 167 4.86 -3.01 7.53
CA ILE A 167 4.79 -4.23 8.34
C ILE A 167 6.19 -4.79 8.57
N LYS A 168 7.03 -4.85 7.54
CA LYS A 168 8.43 -5.29 7.67
C LYS A 168 9.15 -4.50 8.77
N HIS A 169 8.99 -3.18 8.78
CA HIS A 169 9.62 -2.31 9.76
C HIS A 169 9.00 -2.50 11.16
N ILE A 170 7.68 -2.51 11.27
CA ILE A 170 6.95 -2.60 12.55
C ILE A 170 7.14 -3.97 13.25
N ASP A 171 7.18 -5.06 12.49
CA ASP A 171 7.37 -6.44 12.98
C ASP A 171 8.85 -6.87 12.98
N GLY A 172 9.78 -6.05 12.47
CA GLY A 172 11.20 -6.41 12.39
C GLY A 172 11.49 -7.60 11.48
N ILE A 173 10.67 -7.82 10.44
CA ILE A 173 10.75 -8.99 9.54
C ILE A 173 12.05 -8.96 8.74
N GLY A 174 12.72 -10.11 8.61
CA GLY A 174 13.96 -10.25 7.84
C GLY A 174 13.78 -10.04 6.32
N GLU A 175 14.88 -9.84 5.60
CA GLU A 175 14.87 -9.66 4.13
C GLU A 175 14.42 -10.90 3.35
N LYS A 176 14.67 -12.10 3.88
CA LYS A 176 14.21 -13.35 3.28
C LYS A 176 12.73 -13.59 3.55
N GLU A 177 12.30 -13.42 4.79
CA GLU A 177 10.92 -13.64 5.24
C GLU A 177 9.91 -12.69 4.57
N ILE A 178 10.29 -11.43 4.32
CA ILE A 178 9.39 -10.45 3.71
C ILE A 178 8.94 -10.83 2.29
N THR A 179 9.70 -11.69 1.60
CA THR A 179 9.37 -12.17 0.25
C THR A 179 8.09 -13.01 0.27
N GLU A 180 7.80 -13.70 1.38
CA GLU A 180 6.64 -14.58 1.56
C GLU A 180 5.41 -13.84 2.09
N LEU A 181 5.58 -12.62 2.62
CA LEU A 181 4.49 -11.84 3.17
C LEU A 181 3.49 -11.43 2.08
N ASN A 182 2.26 -11.91 2.21
CA ASN A 182 1.11 -11.56 1.38
C ASN A 182 0.14 -10.70 2.18
N ILE A 183 -0.17 -9.51 1.66
CA ILE A 183 -1.14 -8.61 2.28
C ILE A 183 -2.45 -8.72 1.51
N PRO A 184 -3.56 -9.12 2.15
CA PRO A 184 -4.86 -9.16 1.51
C PRO A 184 -5.32 -7.73 1.18
N ASN A 185 -6.00 -7.57 0.05
CA ASN A 185 -6.50 -6.26 -0.36
C ASN A 185 -7.69 -5.86 0.52
N SER A 186 -7.74 -4.59 0.92
CA SER A 186 -8.86 -3.97 1.64
C SER A 186 -9.25 -4.65 2.97
N VAL A 187 -8.40 -5.50 3.54
CA VAL A 187 -8.59 -6.00 4.91
C VAL A 187 -7.78 -5.11 5.86
N PRO A 188 -8.41 -4.42 6.82
CA PRO A 188 -7.69 -3.60 7.79
C PRO A 188 -6.78 -4.46 8.67
N CYS A 189 -5.57 -3.99 8.94
CA CYS A 189 -4.69 -4.54 9.95
C CYS A 189 -4.45 -3.50 11.05
N VAL A 190 -4.33 -3.96 12.29
CA VAL A 190 -4.22 -3.10 13.48
C VAL A 190 -2.86 -3.29 14.14
N PHE A 191 -2.29 -2.16 14.54
CA PHE A 191 -1.10 -2.06 15.38
C PHE A 191 -1.43 -1.20 16.57
N GLU A 192 -1.12 -1.70 17.77
CA GLU A 192 -1.36 -0.99 19.01
C GLU A 192 -0.03 -0.58 19.64
N TYR A 193 0.00 0.60 20.27
CA TYR A 193 1.19 1.12 20.93
C TYR A 193 0.81 1.59 22.33
N ASP A 194 1.64 1.23 23.31
CA ASP A 194 1.55 1.77 24.65
C ASP A 194 2.16 3.18 24.65
N LEU A 195 1.34 4.17 24.99
CA LEU A 195 1.73 5.59 24.93
C LEU A 195 2.75 6.00 26.00
N LYS A 196 2.94 5.21 27.06
CA LYS A 196 3.90 5.52 28.12
C LYS A 196 5.30 5.01 27.78
N THR A 197 5.36 3.80 27.25
CA THR A 197 6.61 3.13 26.86
C THR A 197 6.99 3.42 25.42
N CYS A 198 6.06 3.96 24.62
CA CYS A 198 6.16 4.16 23.18
C CYS A 198 6.43 2.85 22.41
N LYS A 199 6.13 1.69 23.01
CA LYS A 199 6.39 0.38 22.42
C LYS A 199 5.11 -0.21 21.85
N ARG A 200 5.28 -0.98 20.79
CA ARG A 200 4.19 -1.78 20.24
C ARG A 200 3.71 -2.79 21.28
N VAL A 201 2.40 -2.95 21.35
CA VAL A 201 1.72 -3.98 22.13
C VAL A 201 0.94 -4.89 21.18
N ASN A 202 0.76 -6.14 21.61
CA ASN A 202 0.08 -7.19 20.85
C ASN A 202 0.73 -7.52 19.50
N LYS A 203 0.30 -8.64 18.91
CA LYS A 203 0.63 -8.98 17.52
C LYS A 203 -0.30 -8.22 16.58
N MET A 204 0.13 -8.05 15.32
CA MET A 204 -0.75 -7.53 14.27
C MET A 204 -2.01 -8.39 14.18
N GLN A 205 -3.17 -7.74 14.05
CA GLN A 205 -4.46 -8.41 13.86
C GLN A 205 -5.14 -7.90 12.60
N TYR A 206 -5.75 -8.80 11.83
CA TYR A 206 -6.63 -8.43 10.72
C TYR A 206 -8.08 -8.33 11.22
N LEU A 207 -8.80 -7.30 10.77
CA LEU A 207 -10.20 -7.08 11.14
C LEU A 207 -11.18 -7.76 10.18
N ALA A 208 -10.93 -9.03 9.88
CA ALA A 208 -11.78 -9.88 9.05
C ALA A 208 -11.69 -11.34 9.53
N ASP A 209 -12.56 -12.18 8.98
CA ASP A 209 -12.54 -13.63 9.23
C ASP A 209 -11.20 -14.25 8.79
N GLU A 210 -10.64 -15.16 9.60
CA GLU A 210 -9.32 -15.74 9.35
C GLU A 210 -9.27 -16.59 8.08
N GLU A 211 -10.33 -17.33 7.78
CA GLU A 211 -10.42 -18.14 6.56
C GLU A 211 -10.47 -17.23 5.33
N TYR A 212 -11.24 -16.14 5.40
CA TYR A 212 -11.28 -15.12 4.37
C TYR A 212 -9.91 -14.47 4.15
N VAL A 213 -9.21 -14.09 5.23
CA VAL A 213 -7.87 -13.49 5.18
C VAL A 213 -6.90 -14.43 4.47
N LYS A 214 -6.85 -15.70 4.89
CA LYS A 214 -5.97 -16.71 4.31
C LYS A 214 -6.24 -16.89 2.81
N LYS A 215 -7.51 -17.00 2.42
CA LYS A 215 -7.91 -17.12 1.01
C LYS A 215 -7.45 -15.93 0.16
N GLU A 216 -7.63 -14.71 0.65
CA GLU A 216 -7.20 -13.52 -0.09
C GLU A 216 -5.67 -13.37 -0.12
N GLN A 217 -4.95 -13.80 0.92
CA GLN A 217 -3.48 -13.87 0.90
C GLN A 217 -2.97 -14.84 -0.17
N GLU A 218 -3.55 -16.04 -0.29
CA GLU A 218 -3.21 -17.02 -1.32
C GLU A 218 -3.51 -16.50 -2.74
N LYS A 219 -4.61 -15.78 -2.90
CA LYS A 219 -4.97 -15.13 -4.17
C LYS A 219 -3.96 -14.04 -4.57
N VAL A 220 -3.45 -13.27 -3.61
CA VAL A 220 -2.39 -12.28 -3.85
C VAL A 220 -1.06 -12.96 -4.19
N ALA A 221 -0.77 -14.12 -3.60
CA ALA A 221 0.40 -14.94 -3.90
C ALA A 221 0.47 -15.33 -5.38
N LYS A 222 -0.65 -15.85 -5.91
CA LYS A 222 -0.77 -16.36 -7.28
C LYS A 222 -0.52 -15.28 -8.34
N ILE A 223 -0.02 -15.71 -9.49
CA ILE A 223 -0.10 -14.95 -10.74
C ILE A 223 -1.55 -15.08 -11.19
N GLY A 224 -2.29 -13.98 -11.14
CA GLY A 224 -3.70 -14.00 -11.54
C GLY A 224 -3.88 -14.07 -13.05
N ASP A 225 -5.12 -13.96 -13.50
CA ASP A 225 -5.47 -13.93 -14.93
C ASP A 225 -5.39 -12.51 -15.53
N TYR A 226 -5.79 -12.38 -16.79
CA TYR A 226 -5.84 -11.11 -17.52
C TYR A 226 -6.84 -10.08 -16.95
N THR A 227 -7.73 -10.48 -16.05
CA THR A 227 -8.69 -9.58 -15.39
C THR A 227 -8.09 -8.86 -14.17
N THR A 228 -6.87 -9.24 -13.76
CA THR A 228 -6.17 -8.58 -12.68
C THR A 228 -5.81 -7.13 -13.02
N GLY A 229 -5.86 -6.27 -11.99
CA GLY A 229 -5.53 -4.85 -12.13
C GLY A 229 -4.11 -4.64 -12.69
N LYS A 230 -3.98 -3.65 -13.56
CA LYS A 230 -2.69 -3.22 -14.11
C LYS A 230 -1.82 -2.58 -13.03
N MET A 231 -0.51 -2.67 -13.20
CA MET A 231 0.47 -1.98 -12.37
C MET A 231 0.45 -0.50 -12.77
N ILE A 232 -0.20 0.32 -11.96
CA ILE A 232 -0.40 1.78 -12.17
C ILE A 232 -0.26 2.53 -10.86
#